data_AF-A0A1E7ET89-F1
#
_entry.id   AF-A0A1E7ET89-F1
#
_cell.length_a   1.000
_cell.length_b   1.000
_cell.length_c   1.000
_cell.angle_alpha   90.00
_cell.angle_beta   90.00
_cell.angle_gamma   90.00
#
_symmetry.space_group_name_H-M   'P 1'
#
loop_
_entity.id
_entity.type
_entity.pdbx_description
1 polymer ?
#
loop_
_entity_poly.entity_id
_entity_poly.type
_entity_poly.pdbx_seq_one_letter_code
_entity_poly.pdbx_strand_id
1 'polypeptide(L)'
;MTKKSAIKAKSTQTKKKQISKVKKGNPIDIILAKMAEMDQIGVTEVTEVILLQATGYARNDSTGYRSAIKELIKERGHIDKTSKDKKITYQLTTNGRKYLVDSGQIVVAPEPTNNDELHEHLKGMLSKMVKAPPQKLEAVFNKLKDGNWYSIKELLEVAGYAKADSTGYRRIISGMKTLDILEKSKDTLRFNDNFFKFGRCV
;
A
#
# COMPACT_ATOMS: atom_id res chain seq x y z
N MET A 1 13.59 -63.37 0.86
CA MET A 1 12.67 -62.55 1.68
C MET A 1 13.47 -61.53 2.47
N THR A 2 13.49 -60.28 2.05
CA THR A 2 14.11 -59.18 2.81
C THR A 2 13.22 -57.95 2.69
N LYS A 3 12.48 -57.65 3.77
CA LYS A 3 11.59 -56.48 3.88
C LYS A 3 12.46 -55.22 4.04
N LYS A 4 12.41 -54.31 3.07
CA LYS A 4 13.01 -52.97 3.17
C LYS A 4 12.13 -52.08 4.05
N SER A 5 12.73 -51.54 5.10
CA SER A 5 12.12 -50.62 6.06
C SER A 5 11.91 -49.22 5.48
N ALA A 6 10.78 -48.60 5.86
CA ALA A 6 10.37 -47.26 5.45
C ALA A 6 11.22 -46.16 6.10
N ILE A 7 11.76 -45.26 5.29
CA ILE A 7 12.46 -44.04 5.73
C ILE A 7 11.41 -42.96 6.00
N LYS A 8 11.22 -42.60 7.27
CA LYS A 8 10.41 -41.46 7.70
C LYS A 8 11.08 -40.15 7.26
N ALA A 9 10.41 -39.39 6.41
CA ALA A 9 10.81 -38.03 6.03
C ALA A 9 10.64 -37.07 7.23
N LYS A 10 11.74 -36.44 7.67
CA LYS A 10 11.73 -35.35 8.65
C LYS A 10 11.07 -34.12 8.02
N SER A 11 9.96 -33.66 8.60
CA SER A 11 9.31 -32.41 8.19
C SER A 11 10.24 -31.23 8.44
N THR A 12 10.65 -30.55 7.37
CA THR A 12 11.40 -29.30 7.46
C THR A 12 10.48 -28.21 8.01
N GLN A 13 10.67 -27.85 9.28
CA GLN A 13 10.03 -26.67 9.86
C GLN A 13 10.54 -25.43 9.12
N THR A 14 9.69 -24.88 8.26
CA THR A 14 9.93 -23.60 7.59
C THR A 14 9.96 -22.49 8.65
N LYS A 15 11.17 -22.09 9.04
CA LYS A 15 11.40 -20.93 9.90
C LYS A 15 10.65 -19.72 9.33
N LYS A 16 9.67 -19.22 10.08
CA LYS A 16 9.01 -17.93 9.82
C LYS A 16 10.11 -16.89 9.64
N LYS A 17 10.20 -16.35 8.42
CA LYS A 17 11.08 -15.24 8.05
C LYS A 17 10.72 -14.06 8.95
N GLN A 18 11.54 -13.80 9.98
CA GLN A 18 11.44 -12.62 10.82
C GLN A 18 11.45 -11.40 9.91
N ILE A 19 10.38 -10.62 9.99
CA ILE A 19 10.33 -9.30 9.35
C ILE A 19 11.44 -8.49 10.02
N SER A 20 12.43 -8.12 9.22
CA SER A 20 13.60 -7.34 9.61
C SER A 20 13.17 -6.12 10.43
N LYS A 21 13.76 -5.96 11.63
CA LYS A 21 13.59 -4.79 12.50
C LYS A 21 13.84 -3.51 11.68
N VAL A 22 12.78 -2.76 11.40
CA VAL A 22 12.89 -1.37 10.94
C VAL A 22 13.72 -0.64 12.00
N LYS A 23 14.77 0.08 11.57
CA LYS A 23 15.58 0.93 12.47
C LYS A 23 14.63 1.77 13.33
N LYS A 24 14.83 1.81 14.65
CA LYS A 24 14.02 2.57 15.62
C LYS A 24 14.16 4.08 15.33
N GLY A 25 13.49 4.58 14.30
CA GLY A 25 13.23 6.01 14.14
C GLY A 25 12.17 6.45 15.15
N ASN A 26 12.08 7.76 15.39
CA ASN A 26 10.99 8.33 16.17
C ASN A 26 9.65 7.98 15.47
N PRO A 27 8.68 7.37 16.17
CA PRO A 27 7.36 7.05 15.63
C PRO A 27 6.67 8.21 14.89
N ILE A 28 6.85 9.44 15.37
CA ILE A 28 6.26 10.66 14.80
C ILE A 28 6.82 10.91 13.40
N ASP A 29 8.14 10.90 13.28
CA ASP A 29 8.84 11.13 12.01
C ASP A 29 8.51 10.03 11.00
N ILE A 30 8.38 8.77 11.45
CA ILE A 30 7.99 7.65 10.59
C ILE A 30 6.56 7.86 10.06
N ILE A 31 5.61 8.24 10.92
CA ILE A 31 4.22 8.50 10.52
C ILE A 31 4.15 9.67 9.55
N LEU A 32 4.79 10.81 9.87
CA LEU A 32 4.78 12.00 9.04
C LEU A 32 5.43 11.76 7.68
N ALA A 33 6.59 11.09 7.64
CA ALA A 33 7.23 10.74 6.38
C ALA A 33 6.34 9.86 5.50
N LYS A 34 5.61 8.90 6.11
CA LYS A 34 4.67 8.06 5.36
C LYS A 34 3.43 8.80 4.90
N MET A 35 2.90 9.73 5.68
CA MET A 35 1.81 10.58 5.21
C MET A 35 2.26 11.54 4.11
N ALA A 36 3.49 12.04 4.17
CA ALA A 36 4.08 12.85 3.11
C ALA A 36 4.23 12.08 1.80
N GLU A 37 4.76 10.84 1.87
CA GLU A 37 4.86 9.94 0.71
C GLU A 37 3.47 9.69 0.05
N MET A 38 2.41 9.61 0.85
CA MET A 38 1.03 9.40 0.37
C MET A 38 0.41 10.69 -0.21
N ASP A 39 0.64 11.84 0.42
CA ASP A 39 0.14 13.13 -0.07
C ASP A 39 0.77 13.49 -1.44
N GLN A 40 2.07 13.20 -1.62
CA GLN A 40 2.81 13.43 -2.88
C GLN A 40 2.21 12.68 -4.09
N ILE A 41 1.55 11.55 -3.87
CA ILE A 41 0.90 10.75 -4.92
C ILE A 41 -0.62 11.01 -5.00
N GLY A 42 -1.11 12.07 -4.36
CA GLY A 42 -2.51 12.46 -4.37
C GLY A 42 -3.40 11.65 -3.41
N VAL A 43 -2.83 10.80 -2.55
CA VAL A 43 -3.59 10.11 -1.49
C VAL A 43 -3.67 11.05 -0.28
N THR A 44 -4.59 12.01 -0.35
CA THR A 44 -4.77 13.04 0.67
C THR A 44 -5.43 12.50 1.95
N GLU A 45 -6.22 11.43 1.85
CA GLU A 45 -6.85 10.76 2.98
C GLU A 45 -6.30 9.34 3.14
N VAL A 46 -5.55 9.11 4.23
CA VAL A 46 -4.93 7.82 4.51
C VAL A 46 -5.73 7.09 5.58
N THR A 47 -6.22 5.89 5.27
CA THR A 47 -6.94 5.07 6.27
C THR A 47 -5.99 4.57 7.38
N GLU A 48 -6.51 4.36 8.60
CA GLU A 48 -5.71 3.84 9.73
C GLU A 48 -5.02 2.51 9.38
N VAL A 49 -5.69 1.64 8.63
CA VAL A 49 -5.14 0.35 8.19
C VAL A 49 -3.93 0.53 7.28
N ILE A 50 -4.01 1.45 6.30
CA ILE A 50 -2.90 1.77 5.40
C ILE A 50 -1.74 2.34 6.20
N LEU A 51 -2.02 3.30 7.08
CA LEU A 51 -0.99 4.00 7.84
C LEU A 51 -0.22 3.02 8.74
N LEU A 52 -0.92 2.12 9.45
CA LEU A 52 -0.31 1.05 10.25
C LEU A 52 0.60 0.14 9.42
N GLN A 53 0.13 -0.29 8.25
CA GLN A 53 0.92 -1.14 7.35
C GLN A 53 2.17 -0.42 6.82
N ALA A 54 2.03 0.85 6.43
CA ALA A 54 3.11 1.66 5.88
C ALA A 54 4.20 1.98 6.91
N THR A 55 3.80 2.16 8.17
CA THR A 55 4.68 2.50 9.30
C THR A 55 5.21 1.26 10.03
N GLY A 56 4.68 0.07 9.70
CA GLY A 56 5.13 -1.21 10.26
C GLY A 56 4.52 -1.57 11.62
N TYR A 57 3.49 -0.86 12.06
CA TYR A 57 2.75 -1.21 13.29
C TYR A 57 1.73 -2.31 13.03
N ALA A 58 1.68 -3.30 13.93
CA ALA A 58 0.76 -4.43 13.78
C ALA A 58 -0.71 -4.08 14.08
N ARG A 59 -0.93 -3.12 14.99
CA ARG A 59 -2.25 -2.74 15.51
C ARG A 59 -2.27 -1.29 15.97
N ASN A 60 -3.44 -0.65 15.93
CA ASN A 60 -3.67 0.72 16.41
C ASN A 60 -3.52 0.87 17.94
N ASP A 61 -3.55 -0.23 18.69
CA ASP A 61 -3.36 -0.25 20.13
C ASP A 61 -1.89 -0.24 20.57
N SER A 62 -0.96 -0.34 19.63
CA SER A 62 0.48 -0.28 19.91
C SER A 62 0.83 1.04 20.60
N THR A 63 1.43 0.99 21.79
CA THR A 63 1.72 2.19 22.59
C THR A 63 2.46 3.28 21.81
N GLY A 64 3.49 2.90 21.03
CA GLY A 64 4.24 3.84 20.20
C GLY A 64 3.39 4.53 19.13
N TYR A 65 2.52 3.78 18.44
CA TYR A 65 1.62 4.33 17.42
C TYR A 65 0.57 5.24 18.06
N ARG A 66 -0.10 4.77 19.12
CA ARG A 66 -1.17 5.51 19.80
C ARG A 66 -0.68 6.83 20.38
N SER A 67 0.48 6.82 21.05
CA SER A 67 1.07 8.03 21.61
C SER A 67 1.46 9.01 20.51
N ALA A 68 2.14 8.55 19.45
CA ALA A 68 2.55 9.39 18.34
C ALA A 68 1.36 10.02 17.59
N ILE A 69 0.31 9.24 17.29
CA ILE A 69 -0.91 9.76 16.66
C ILE A 69 -1.61 10.78 17.57
N LYS A 70 -1.70 10.52 18.88
CA LYS A 70 -2.28 11.47 19.83
C LYS A 70 -1.51 12.79 19.84
N GLU A 71 -0.18 12.73 19.88
CA GLU A 71 0.70 13.90 19.87
C GLU A 71 0.56 14.68 18.55
N LEU A 72 0.59 13.98 17.40
CA LEU A 72 0.45 14.58 16.08
C LEU A 72 -0.88 15.33 15.89
N ILE A 73 -1.97 14.82 16.50
CA ILE A 73 -3.29 15.45 16.44
C ILE A 73 -3.41 16.58 17.47
N LYS A 74 -3.20 16.28 18.75
CA LYS A 74 -3.59 17.17 19.86
C LYS A 74 -2.54 18.23 20.20
N GLU A 75 -1.27 17.89 20.07
CA GLU A 75 -0.18 18.73 20.55
C GLU A 75 0.47 19.49 19.40
N ARG A 76 0.66 18.81 18.27
CA ARG A 76 1.32 19.39 17.09
C ARG A 76 0.34 19.94 16.05
N GLY A 77 -0.88 19.40 15.98
CA GLY A 77 -1.86 19.78 14.95
C GLY A 77 -1.36 19.54 13.52
N HIS A 78 -0.50 18.53 13.31
CA HIS A 78 0.08 18.21 12.01
C HIS A 78 -0.83 17.30 11.17
N ILE A 79 -1.73 16.55 11.83
CA ILE A 79 -2.66 15.64 11.17
C ILE A 79 -4.07 15.84 11.71
N ASP A 80 -5.05 15.78 10.82
CA ASP A 80 -6.47 15.69 11.16
C ASP A 80 -6.92 14.24 11.14
N LYS A 81 -7.85 13.89 12.04
CA LYS A 81 -8.47 12.57 12.10
C LYS A 81 -9.97 12.69 11.83
N THR A 82 -10.43 12.02 10.78
CA THR A 82 -11.85 11.91 10.44
C THR A 82 -12.34 10.50 10.73
N SER A 83 -13.55 10.38 11.31
CA SER A 83 -14.19 9.10 11.58
C SER A 83 -15.58 9.10 10.95
N LYS A 84 -15.74 8.35 9.85
CA LYS A 84 -17.00 8.23 9.11
C LYS A 84 -17.31 6.76 8.86
N ASP A 85 -18.53 6.31 9.13
CA ASP A 85 -18.98 4.93 8.87
C ASP A 85 -18.06 3.84 9.46
N LYS A 86 -17.54 4.06 10.67
CA LYS A 86 -16.55 3.20 11.35
C LYS A 86 -15.18 3.11 10.66
N LYS A 87 -14.93 3.92 9.63
CA LYS A 87 -13.64 4.08 8.96
C LYS A 87 -12.93 5.31 9.54
N ILE A 88 -11.69 5.11 10.00
CA ILE A 88 -10.80 6.18 10.46
C ILE A 88 -9.87 6.54 9.31
N THR A 89 -9.84 7.83 8.95
CA THR A 89 -8.89 8.41 8.00
C THR A 89 -8.08 9.54 8.65
N TYR A 90 -6.88 9.75 8.12
CA TYR A 90 -5.95 10.78 8.53
C TYR A 90 -5.56 11.62 7.31
N GLN A 91 -5.43 12.93 7.53
CA GLN A 91 -5.01 13.87 6.50
C GLN A 91 -3.93 14.80 7.07
N LEU A 92 -2.93 15.18 6.26
CA LEU A 92 -1.98 16.21 6.66
C LEU A 92 -2.66 17.58 6.69
N THR A 93 -2.49 18.30 7.78
CA THR A 93 -2.92 19.70 7.86
C THR A 93 -1.95 20.60 7.10
N THR A 94 -2.35 21.85 6.85
CA THR A 94 -1.44 22.88 6.32
C THR A 94 -0.19 23.02 7.20
N ASN A 95 -0.34 22.96 8.53
CA ASN A 95 0.78 23.02 9.47
C ASN A 95 1.67 21.79 9.37
N GLY A 96 1.09 20.59 9.23
CA GLY A 96 1.86 19.36 9.05
C GLY A 96 2.71 19.38 7.78
N ARG A 97 2.14 19.85 6.66
CA ARG A 97 2.87 20.03 5.39
C ARG A 97 4.01 21.04 5.54
N LYS A 98 3.75 22.18 6.18
CA LYS A 98 4.78 23.19 6.43
C LYS A 98 5.92 22.64 7.28
N TYR A 99 5.61 21.96 8.38
CA TYR A 99 6.63 21.32 9.23
C TYR A 99 7.52 20.34 8.46
N LEU A 100 6.92 19.53 7.59
CA LEU A 100 7.65 18.56 6.78
C LEU A 100 8.63 19.22 5.79
N VAL A 101 8.26 20.38 5.23
CA VAL A 101 9.15 21.21 4.40
C VAL A 101 10.26 21.82 5.25
N ASP A 102 9.92 22.48 6.35
CA ASP A 102 10.87 23.17 7.23
C ASP A 102 11.89 22.20 7.86
N SER A 103 11.47 20.97 8.17
CA SER A 103 12.32 19.92 8.73
C SER A 103 13.16 19.17 7.69
N GLY A 104 12.96 19.44 6.39
CA GLY A 104 13.61 18.70 5.30
C GLY A 104 13.22 17.22 5.21
N GLN A 105 12.15 16.80 5.90
CA GLN A 105 11.64 15.42 5.82
C GLN A 105 10.85 15.17 4.53
N ILE A 106 10.28 16.23 3.97
CA ILE A 106 9.96 16.29 2.55
C ILE A 106 11.22 16.78 1.85
N VAL A 107 12.00 15.87 1.27
CA VAL A 107 12.52 16.18 -0.06
C VAL A 107 11.25 16.25 -0.87
N VAL A 108 10.91 17.43 -1.40
CA VAL A 108 9.80 17.57 -2.34
C VAL A 108 10.19 16.69 -3.51
N ALA A 109 9.83 15.41 -3.46
CA ALA A 109 9.77 14.60 -4.66
C ALA A 109 8.83 15.42 -5.52
N PRO A 110 9.31 15.92 -6.68
CA PRO A 110 8.51 16.81 -7.50
C PRO A 110 7.15 16.15 -7.67
N GLU A 111 6.08 16.91 -7.41
CA GLU A 111 4.74 16.39 -7.68
C GLU A 111 4.78 15.84 -9.11
N PRO A 112 4.27 14.61 -9.33
CA PRO A 112 4.30 14.03 -10.66
C PRO A 112 3.62 15.03 -11.60
N THR A 113 4.28 15.36 -12.70
CA THR A 113 3.83 16.38 -13.66
C THR A 113 2.92 15.80 -14.73
N ASN A 114 2.89 14.48 -14.82
CA ASN A 114 2.13 13.71 -15.80
C ASN A 114 1.72 12.35 -15.21
N ASN A 115 0.84 11.64 -15.92
CA ASN A 115 0.35 10.32 -15.49
C ASN A 115 1.46 9.26 -15.42
N ASP A 116 2.45 9.30 -16.30
CA ASP A 116 3.51 8.28 -16.33
C ASP A 116 4.36 8.32 -15.06
N GLU A 117 4.76 9.52 -14.62
CA GLU A 117 5.46 9.73 -13.34
C GLU A 117 4.61 9.27 -12.15
N LEU A 118 3.32 9.63 -12.14
CA LEU A 118 2.39 9.19 -11.09
C LEU A 118 2.28 7.66 -11.04
N HIS A 119 2.16 7.02 -12.21
CA HIS A 119 2.06 5.57 -12.35
C HIS A 119 3.34 4.86 -11.85
N GLU A 120 4.52 5.39 -12.17
CA GLU A 120 5.80 4.84 -11.70
C GLU A 120 5.92 4.91 -10.18
N HIS A 121 5.57 6.05 -9.59
CA HIS A 121 5.56 6.22 -8.13
C HIS A 121 4.61 5.22 -7.45
N LEU A 122 3.37 5.09 -7.95
CA LEU A 122 2.38 4.16 -7.42
C LEU A 122 2.80 2.70 -7.57
N LYS A 123 3.38 2.33 -8.72
CA LYS A 123 3.95 1.00 -8.94
C LYS A 123 5.09 0.72 -7.96
N GLY A 124 5.97 1.69 -7.72
CA GLY A 124 7.03 1.62 -6.71
C GLY A 124 6.49 1.33 -5.31
N MET A 125 5.44 2.03 -4.89
CA MET A 125 4.80 1.80 -3.59
C MET A 125 4.10 0.43 -3.52
N LEU A 126 3.35 0.05 -4.56
CA LEU A 126 2.73 -1.27 -4.65
C LEU A 126 3.76 -2.38 -4.55
N SER A 127 4.92 -2.25 -5.19
CA SER A 127 5.99 -3.26 -5.13
C SER A 127 6.53 -3.49 -3.71
N LYS A 128 6.52 -2.45 -2.86
CA LYS A 128 6.94 -2.51 -1.46
C LYS A 128 5.85 -3.11 -0.55
N MET A 129 4.58 -2.81 -0.83
CA MET A 129 3.43 -3.28 -0.05
C MET A 129 3.01 -4.71 -0.42
N VAL A 130 3.04 -5.05 -1.71
CA VAL A 130 2.49 -6.31 -2.24
C VAL A 130 3.57 -7.37 -2.31
N LYS A 131 3.39 -8.44 -1.53
CA LYS A 131 4.24 -9.65 -1.58
C LYS A 131 3.80 -10.59 -2.71
N ALA A 132 4.01 -10.17 -3.96
CA ALA A 132 3.79 -10.95 -5.18
C ALA A 132 5.01 -10.88 -6.11
N PRO A 133 5.15 -11.81 -7.09
CA PRO A 133 6.21 -11.71 -8.09
C PRO A 133 6.13 -10.38 -8.86
N PRO A 134 7.23 -9.60 -8.97
CA PRO A 134 7.21 -8.25 -9.56
C PRO A 134 6.63 -8.21 -10.97
N GLN A 135 7.01 -9.16 -11.82
CA GLN A 135 6.54 -9.29 -13.21
C GLN A 135 5.01 -9.43 -13.29
N LYS A 136 4.41 -10.15 -12.33
CA LYS A 136 2.95 -10.37 -12.31
C LYS A 136 2.19 -9.14 -11.83
N LEU A 137 2.73 -8.44 -10.82
CA LEU A 137 2.20 -7.15 -10.39
C LEU A 137 2.24 -6.15 -11.53
N GLU A 138 3.38 -6.06 -12.22
CA GLU A 138 3.58 -5.20 -13.38
C GLU A 138 2.62 -5.51 -14.53
N ALA A 139 2.41 -6.79 -14.85
CA ALA A 139 1.48 -7.19 -15.90
C ALA A 139 0.04 -6.73 -15.60
N VAL A 140 -0.45 -6.93 -14.38
CA VAL A 140 -1.79 -6.46 -13.96
C VAL A 140 -1.86 -4.94 -13.96
N PHE A 141 -0.84 -4.27 -13.43
CA PHE A 141 -0.79 -2.81 -13.37
C PHE A 141 -0.81 -2.19 -14.77
N ASN A 142 0.04 -2.69 -15.68
CA ASN A 142 0.09 -2.23 -17.06
C ASN A 142 -1.20 -2.52 -17.83
N LYS A 143 -1.93 -3.57 -17.47
CA LYS A 143 -3.23 -3.84 -18.07
C LYS A 143 -4.27 -2.81 -17.63
N LEU A 144 -4.25 -2.38 -16.37
CA LEU A 144 -5.23 -1.44 -15.80
C LEU A 144 -4.91 0.05 -16.04
N LYS A 145 -3.68 0.37 -16.45
CA LYS A 145 -3.19 1.77 -16.52
C LYS A 145 -3.93 2.67 -17.52
N ASP A 146 -4.70 2.10 -18.43
CA ASP A 146 -5.54 2.84 -19.39
C ASP A 146 -6.90 3.27 -18.80
N GLY A 147 -7.23 2.80 -17.59
CA GLY A 147 -8.49 3.13 -16.92
C GLY A 147 -9.70 2.38 -17.45
N ASN A 148 -9.51 1.41 -18.34
CA ASN A 148 -10.59 0.59 -18.89
C ASN A 148 -11.03 -0.50 -17.90
N TRP A 149 -12.28 -0.96 -18.08
CA TRP A 149 -12.81 -2.08 -17.32
C TRP A 149 -12.29 -3.40 -17.89
N TYR A 150 -11.66 -4.20 -17.04
CA TYR A 150 -11.19 -5.53 -17.38
C TYR A 150 -11.83 -6.58 -16.52
N SER A 151 -12.21 -7.70 -17.12
CA SER A 151 -12.70 -8.86 -16.39
C SER A 151 -11.60 -9.48 -15.52
N ILE A 152 -11.99 -10.11 -14.42
CA ILE A 152 -11.07 -10.88 -13.57
C ILE A 152 -10.35 -11.96 -14.40
N LYS A 153 -11.03 -12.55 -15.40
CA LYS A 153 -10.44 -13.57 -16.27
C LYS A 153 -9.27 -13.01 -17.10
N GLU A 154 -9.44 -11.84 -17.72
CA GLU A 154 -8.37 -11.20 -18.50
C GLU A 154 -7.16 -10.84 -17.61
N LEU A 155 -7.42 -10.32 -16.41
CA LEU A 155 -6.35 -9.97 -15.47
C LEU A 155 -5.60 -11.20 -14.96
N LEU A 156 -6.29 -12.33 -14.78
CA LEU A 156 -5.66 -13.61 -14.43
C LEU A 156 -4.77 -14.14 -15.56
N GLU A 157 -5.24 -14.06 -16.80
CA GLU A 157 -4.50 -14.48 -17.99
C GLU A 157 -3.22 -13.67 -18.15
N VAL A 158 -3.32 -12.34 -18.13
CA VAL A 158 -2.17 -11.43 -18.23
C VAL A 158 -1.16 -11.64 -17.09
N ALA A 159 -1.65 -11.94 -15.88
CA ALA A 159 -0.79 -12.22 -14.72
C ALA A 159 -0.25 -13.66 -14.67
N GLY A 160 -0.69 -14.55 -15.57
CA GLY A 160 -0.37 -15.97 -15.55
C GLY A 160 -0.81 -16.67 -14.26
N TYR A 161 -2.01 -16.37 -13.76
CA TYR A 161 -2.63 -17.09 -12.63
C TYR A 161 -3.81 -17.92 -13.12
N ALA A 162 -3.94 -19.16 -12.65
CA ALA A 162 -5.03 -20.03 -13.06
C ALA A 162 -6.39 -19.64 -12.47
N LYS A 163 -6.40 -19.03 -11.28
CA LYS A 163 -7.63 -18.76 -10.52
C LYS A 163 -7.52 -17.50 -9.66
N ALA A 164 -8.65 -16.84 -9.44
CA ALA A 164 -8.78 -15.61 -8.64
C ALA A 164 -8.43 -15.79 -7.15
N ASP A 165 -8.52 -17.01 -6.62
CA ASP A 165 -8.17 -17.35 -5.24
C ASP A 165 -6.65 -17.53 -5.02
N SER A 166 -5.86 -17.52 -6.09
CA SER A 166 -4.39 -17.58 -6.03
C SER A 166 -3.86 -16.51 -5.07
N THR A 167 -3.06 -16.93 -4.08
CA THR A 167 -2.54 -16.03 -3.04
C THR A 167 -1.81 -14.82 -3.61
N GLY A 168 -1.06 -14.99 -4.70
CA GLY A 168 -0.37 -13.89 -5.38
C GLY A 168 -1.33 -12.87 -6.00
N TYR A 169 -2.34 -13.34 -6.76
CA TYR A 169 -3.36 -12.49 -7.36
C TYR A 169 -4.17 -11.74 -6.29
N ARG A 170 -4.63 -12.44 -5.24
CA ARG A 170 -5.35 -11.81 -4.13
C ARG A 170 -4.54 -10.71 -3.45
N ARG A 171 -3.23 -10.88 -3.29
CA ARG A 171 -2.34 -9.85 -2.72
C ARG A 171 -2.22 -8.64 -3.65
N ILE A 172 -2.11 -8.84 -4.96
CA ILE A 172 -2.06 -7.74 -5.94
C ILE A 172 -3.34 -6.91 -5.84
N ILE A 173 -4.51 -7.55 -6.00
CA ILE A 173 -5.81 -6.87 -5.96
C ILE A 173 -6.05 -6.24 -4.58
N SER A 174 -5.71 -6.93 -3.49
CA SER A 174 -5.83 -6.37 -2.14
C SER A 174 -4.94 -5.15 -1.96
N GLY A 175 -3.70 -5.14 -2.46
CA GLY A 175 -2.81 -3.99 -2.36
C GLY A 175 -3.36 -2.77 -3.09
N MET A 176 -3.86 -2.96 -4.33
CA MET A 176 -4.48 -1.88 -5.11
C MET A 176 -5.76 -1.35 -4.43
N LYS A 177 -6.59 -2.22 -3.85
CA LYS A 177 -7.75 -1.79 -3.05
C LYS A 177 -7.36 -1.08 -1.77
N THR A 178 -6.29 -1.52 -1.12
CA THR A 178 -5.78 -0.88 0.10
C THR A 178 -5.36 0.54 -0.20
N LEU A 179 -4.77 0.82 -1.36
CA LEU A 179 -4.44 2.17 -1.80
C LEU A 179 -5.63 2.98 -2.33
N ASP A 180 -6.82 2.39 -2.35
CA ASP A 180 -8.03 3.01 -2.88
C ASP A 180 -7.85 3.55 -4.31
N ILE A 181 -7.09 2.83 -5.14
CA ILE A 181 -6.88 3.16 -6.56
C ILE A 181 -7.69 2.26 -7.49
N LEU A 182 -8.45 1.31 -6.95
CA LEU A 182 -9.14 0.27 -7.72
C LEU A 182 -10.64 0.31 -7.45
N GLU A 183 -11.41 0.42 -8.53
CA GLU A 183 -12.87 0.24 -8.51
C GLU A 183 -13.25 -1.16 -8.97
N LYS A 184 -14.36 -1.69 -8.42
CA LYS A 184 -14.91 -2.99 -8.78
C LYS A 184 -16.37 -2.86 -9.16
N SER A 185 -16.75 -3.48 -10.28
CA SER A 185 -18.15 -3.66 -10.69
C SER A 185 -18.36 -5.10 -11.12
N LYS A 186 -19.22 -5.86 -10.42
CA LYS A 186 -19.42 -7.30 -10.67
C LYS A 186 -18.07 -8.06 -10.75
N ASP A 187 -17.72 -8.58 -11.93
CA ASP A 187 -16.50 -9.33 -12.19
C ASP A 187 -15.47 -8.54 -13.02
N THR A 188 -15.60 -7.22 -13.04
CA THR A 188 -14.64 -6.31 -13.68
C THR A 188 -13.97 -5.38 -12.67
N LEU A 189 -12.76 -4.97 -13.01
CA LEU A 189 -11.90 -4.07 -12.25
C LEU A 189 -11.33 -3.00 -13.19
N ARG A 190 -11.12 -1.79 -12.66
CA ARG A 190 -10.39 -0.70 -13.31
C ARG A 190 -9.67 0.14 -12.27
N PHE A 191 -8.71 0.96 -12.68
CA PHE A 191 -8.27 2.06 -11.84
C PHE A 191 -9.38 3.11 -11.72
N ASN A 192 -9.54 3.68 -10.52
CA ASN A 192 -10.54 4.72 -10.27
C ASN A 192 -10.14 6.05 -10.91
N ASP A 193 -11.08 6.99 -10.98
CA ASP A 193 -10.82 8.28 -11.64
C ASP A 193 -9.80 9.15 -10.88
N ASN A 194 -9.66 8.94 -9.57
CA ASN A 194 -8.64 9.60 -8.75
C ASN A 194 -7.20 9.21 -9.16
N PHE A 195 -7.02 8.05 -9.79
CA PHE A 195 -5.73 7.60 -10.32
C PHE A 195 -5.27 8.44 -11.54
N PHE A 196 -6.19 9.14 -12.20
CA PHE A 196 -5.94 9.91 -13.42
C PHE A 196 -6.00 11.42 -13.14
N LYS A 197 -5.12 11.92 -12.26
CA LYS A 197 -5.04 13.35 -11.90
C LYS A 197 -4.88 14.26 -13.14
N PHE A 198 -4.25 13.76 -14.21
CA PHE A 198 -4.02 14.49 -15.46
C PHE A 198 -4.97 14.08 -16.60
N GLY A 199 -6.09 13.43 -16.27
CA GLY A 199 -7.02 12.87 -17.26
C GLY A 199 -6.62 11.46 -17.70
N ARG A 200 -7.53 10.72 -18.35
CA ARG A 200 -7.24 9.35 -18.82
C ARG A 200 -6.36 9.40 -20.07
N CYS A 201 -5.41 8.48 -20.16
CA CYS A 201 -4.67 8.26 -21.40
C CYS A 201 -5.61 7.56 -22.39
N VAL A 202 -6.20 8.33 -23.33
CA VAL A 202 -7.04 7.81 -24.42
C VAL A 202 -6.16 7.36 -25.57
#